data_AF-A0A651E8C2-F1
#
_entry.id   AF-A0A651E8C2-F1
#
_cell.length_a   1.000
_cell.length_b   1.000
_cell.length_c   1.000
_cell.angle_alpha   90.00
_cell.angle_beta   90.00
_cell.angle_gamma   90.00
#
_symmetry.space_group_name_H-M   'P 1'
#
loop_
_entity.id
_entity.type
_entity.pdbx_description
1 polymer ?
#
loop_
_entity_poly.entity_id
_entity_poly.type
_entity_poly.pdbx_seq_one_letter_code
_entity_poly.pdbx_strand_id
1 'polypeptide(L)'
;MHAYKGIVASAIVGATSSILWFFTVFFAVSLFNPVNLLPGFRATLLVGAVAGPAFAFVRFARPQKPLYVAGIGLGSGIVIWLLQAVSGVVVPAVFIVSALFSGVLTGVYSRWCLEGTNPRAVRRDNIELMITRALKGLLLSAITVMVLFPFLYMVSMSLRSRAEFLASPTNLSVNFFQPPAQLLRGYVEVLTRFNFAIYIVNSTLVALLTVVITLTTAILGAYAVTRLQFPGRKLLSKTILLIYMFPAIVLVIPLYSVFTQLGLRNTRHGLLIVYAAM
;
A
#
# COMPACT_ATOMS: atom_id res chain seq x y z
N MET A 1 29.02 -8.60 -31.19
CA MET A 1 29.01 -7.83 -29.92
C MET A 1 27.64 -7.22 -29.54
N HIS A 2 26.75 -6.90 -30.48
CA HIS A 2 25.43 -6.31 -30.17
C HIS A 2 24.40 -7.30 -29.59
N ALA A 3 24.44 -8.59 -29.97
CA ALA A 3 23.54 -9.61 -29.46
C ALA A 3 23.70 -9.86 -27.94
N TYR A 4 24.94 -9.85 -27.44
CA TYR A 4 25.25 -10.04 -26.01
C TYR A 4 24.62 -8.95 -25.12
N LYS A 5 24.66 -7.69 -25.57
CA LYS A 5 24.11 -6.54 -24.84
C LYS A 5 22.58 -6.61 -24.72
N GLY A 6 21.89 -7.13 -25.73
CA GLY A 6 20.44 -7.36 -25.70
C GLY A 6 20.03 -8.45 -24.71
N ILE A 7 20.84 -9.51 -24.60
CA ILE A 7 20.61 -10.62 -23.65
C ILE A 7 20.69 -10.09 -22.21
N VAL A 8 21.72 -9.32 -21.88
CA VAL A 8 21.90 -8.74 -20.52
C VAL A 8 20.73 -7.83 -20.14
N ALA A 9 20.28 -6.95 -21.04
CA ALA A 9 19.15 -6.07 -20.78
C ALA A 9 17.84 -6.83 -20.57
N SER A 10 17.59 -7.88 -21.36
CA SER A 10 16.42 -8.74 -21.21
C SER A 10 16.45 -9.57 -19.91
N ALA A 11 17.63 -9.98 -19.45
CA ALA A 11 17.81 -10.67 -18.18
C ALA A 11 17.46 -9.78 -16.98
N ILE A 12 17.84 -8.49 -17.00
CA ILE A 12 17.50 -7.53 -15.94
C ILE A 12 15.99 -7.27 -15.89
N VAL A 13 15.34 -7.07 -17.04
CA VAL A 13 13.88 -6.91 -17.11
C VAL A 13 13.17 -8.17 -16.64
N GLY A 14 13.68 -9.36 -16.99
CA GLY A 14 13.18 -10.63 -16.49
C GLY A 14 13.33 -10.78 -14.98
N ALA A 15 14.51 -10.48 -14.42
CA ALA A 15 14.78 -10.56 -12.99
C ALA A 15 13.85 -9.64 -12.17
N THR A 16 13.70 -8.38 -12.59
CA THR A 16 12.79 -7.43 -11.94
C THR A 16 11.32 -7.86 -12.04
N SER A 17 10.91 -8.38 -13.20
CA SER A 17 9.57 -8.96 -13.40
C SER A 17 9.31 -10.18 -12.50
N SER A 18 10.35 -10.97 -12.23
CA SER A 18 10.27 -12.16 -11.36
C SER A 18 10.09 -11.79 -9.90
N ILE A 19 10.79 -10.75 -9.44
CA ILE A 19 10.66 -10.23 -8.08
C ILE A 19 9.24 -9.70 -7.84
N LEU A 20 8.69 -8.94 -8.80
CA LEU A 20 7.31 -8.46 -8.75
C LEU A 20 6.29 -9.61 -8.69
N TRP A 21 6.49 -10.62 -9.53
CA TRP A 21 5.64 -11.79 -9.55
C TRP A 21 5.72 -12.55 -8.22
N PHE A 22 6.93 -12.74 -7.67
CA PHE A 22 7.15 -13.37 -6.37
C PHE A 22 6.39 -12.64 -5.26
N PHE A 23 6.51 -11.31 -5.12
CA PHE A 23 5.84 -10.57 -4.06
C PHE A 23 4.33 -10.61 -4.17
N THR A 24 3.79 -10.45 -5.38
CA THR A 24 2.33 -10.46 -5.60
C THR A 24 1.73 -11.83 -5.34
N VAL A 25 2.38 -12.91 -5.79
CA VAL A 25 1.94 -14.28 -5.54
C VAL A 25 2.13 -14.66 -4.08
N PHE A 26 3.25 -14.33 -3.44
CA PHE A 26 3.49 -14.61 -2.03
C PHE A 26 2.44 -13.94 -1.14
N PHE A 27 2.10 -12.68 -1.42
CA PHE A 27 1.04 -11.98 -0.70
C PHE A 27 -0.31 -12.69 -0.88
N ALA A 28 -0.65 -13.08 -2.12
CA ALA A 28 -1.88 -13.82 -2.38
C ALA A 28 -1.91 -15.17 -1.65
N VAL A 29 -0.82 -15.95 -1.67
CA VAL A 29 -0.70 -17.20 -0.89
C VAL A 29 -0.94 -16.95 0.59
N SER A 30 -0.35 -15.88 1.14
CA SER A 30 -0.44 -15.54 2.56
C SER A 30 -1.85 -15.11 2.99
N LEU A 31 -2.64 -14.55 2.08
CA LEU A 31 -4.02 -14.12 2.33
C LEU A 31 -5.02 -15.28 2.34
N PHE A 32 -4.75 -16.36 1.59
CA PHE A 32 -5.67 -17.50 1.46
C PHE A 32 -5.24 -18.74 2.24
N ASN A 33 -3.99 -18.81 2.73
CA ASN A 33 -3.50 -19.97 3.48
C ASN A 33 -3.34 -19.66 4.98
N PRO A 34 -4.08 -20.36 5.86
CA PRO A 34 -4.06 -20.15 7.30
C PRO A 34 -2.84 -20.70 8.04
N VAL A 35 -1.94 -21.37 7.33
CA VAL A 35 -0.77 -22.01 7.93
C VAL A 35 0.48 -21.23 7.56
N ASN A 36 1.31 -20.93 8.57
CA ASN A 36 2.68 -20.41 8.53
C ASN A 36 3.18 -19.82 7.19
N LEU A 37 3.69 -18.59 7.21
CA LEU A 37 4.28 -17.95 6.02
C LEU A 37 5.43 -18.75 5.36
N LEU A 38 6.10 -19.62 6.13
CA LEU A 38 7.33 -20.31 5.73
C LEU A 38 7.16 -21.31 4.57
N PRO A 39 6.21 -22.26 4.55
CA PRO A 39 6.04 -23.18 3.41
C PRO A 39 5.58 -22.46 2.14
N GLY A 40 4.65 -21.50 2.26
CA GLY A 40 4.20 -20.65 1.14
C GLY A 40 5.33 -19.82 0.55
N PHE A 41 6.19 -19.26 1.40
CA PHE A 41 7.41 -18.54 0.99
C PHE A 41 8.34 -19.45 0.18
N ARG A 42 8.63 -20.67 0.66
CA ARG A 42 9.53 -21.62 -0.01
C ARG A 42 9.01 -22.04 -1.38
N ALA A 43 7.72 -22.39 -1.49
CA ALA A 43 7.12 -22.80 -2.76
C ALA A 43 7.14 -21.66 -3.79
N THR A 44 6.79 -20.43 -3.36
CA THR A 44 6.79 -19.26 -4.24
C THR A 44 8.22 -18.88 -4.66
N LEU A 45 9.20 -19.06 -3.78
CA LEU A 45 10.61 -18.74 -4.07
C LEU A 45 11.21 -19.73 -5.07
N LEU A 46 10.96 -21.03 -4.90
CA LEU A 46 11.44 -22.07 -5.82
C LEU A 46 10.83 -21.91 -7.21
N VAL A 47 9.51 -21.68 -7.29
CA VAL A 47 8.84 -21.50 -8.58
C VAL A 47 9.22 -20.16 -9.22
N GLY A 48 9.36 -19.09 -8.43
CA GLY A 48 9.85 -17.79 -8.91
C GLY A 48 11.28 -17.85 -9.48
N ALA A 49 12.16 -18.65 -8.87
CA ALA A 49 13.52 -18.87 -9.35
C ALA A 49 13.59 -19.59 -10.71
N VAL A 50 12.59 -20.42 -11.04
CA VAL A 50 12.49 -21.12 -12.33
C VAL A 50 11.68 -20.32 -13.36
N ALA A 51 10.61 -19.68 -12.93
CA ALA A 51 9.76 -18.84 -13.78
C ALA A 51 10.50 -17.59 -14.26
N GLY A 52 11.43 -17.07 -13.48
CA GLY A 52 12.18 -15.87 -13.82
C GLY A 52 13.07 -15.96 -15.06
N PRO A 53 13.93 -16.97 -15.16
CA PRO A 53 14.66 -17.29 -16.39
C PRO A 53 13.72 -17.54 -17.57
N ALA A 54 12.57 -18.19 -17.36
CA ALA A 54 11.57 -18.41 -18.40
C ALA A 54 10.93 -17.10 -18.89
N PHE A 55 10.62 -16.16 -17.99
CA PHE A 55 10.17 -14.82 -18.35
C PHE A 55 11.22 -14.07 -19.17
N ALA A 56 12.48 -14.10 -18.74
CA ALA A 56 13.59 -13.46 -19.47
C ALA A 56 13.77 -14.05 -20.88
N PHE A 57 13.75 -15.38 -21.01
CA PHE A 57 13.95 -16.09 -22.26
C PHE A 57 12.81 -15.86 -23.25
N VAL A 58 11.56 -15.96 -22.81
CA VAL A 58 10.39 -15.73 -23.67
C VAL A 58 10.30 -14.26 -24.08
N ARG A 59 10.74 -13.33 -23.22
CA ARG A 59 10.78 -11.90 -23.57
C ARG A 59 11.86 -11.58 -24.61
N PHE A 60 13.01 -12.26 -24.54
CA PHE A 60 14.05 -12.17 -25.57
C PHE A 60 13.57 -12.73 -26.93
N ALA A 61 12.85 -13.86 -26.93
CA ALA A 61 12.34 -14.49 -28.15
C ALA A 61 11.12 -13.78 -28.74
N ARG A 62 10.20 -13.24 -27.91
CA ARG A 62 8.90 -12.66 -28.32
C ARG A 62 8.53 -11.37 -27.53
N PRO A 63 9.24 -10.25 -27.78
CA PRO A 63 9.14 -9.01 -27.00
C PRO A 63 7.86 -8.17 -27.21
N GLN A 64 6.97 -8.53 -28.14
CA GLN A 64 5.71 -7.81 -28.37
C GLN A 64 4.44 -8.57 -27.96
N LYS A 65 4.54 -9.82 -27.48
CA LYS A 65 3.37 -10.64 -27.15
C LYS A 65 3.25 -10.84 -25.63
N PRO A 66 2.62 -9.91 -24.87
CA PRO A 66 2.48 -10.02 -23.42
C PRO A 66 1.65 -11.24 -22.98
N LEU A 67 0.83 -11.78 -23.89
CA LEU A 67 0.04 -12.99 -23.66
C LEU A 67 0.89 -14.21 -23.25
N TYR A 68 2.11 -14.33 -23.77
CA TYR A 68 2.99 -15.46 -23.42
C TYR A 68 3.56 -15.33 -22.00
N VAL A 69 3.81 -14.10 -21.53
CA VAL A 69 4.24 -13.85 -20.15
C VAL A 69 3.10 -14.15 -19.18
N ALA A 70 1.86 -13.79 -19.54
CA ALA A 70 0.68 -14.18 -18.77
C ALA A 70 0.51 -15.71 -18.72
N GLY A 71 0.77 -16.43 -19.82
CA GLY A 71 0.76 -17.90 -19.87
C GLY A 71 1.81 -18.56 -18.98
N ILE A 72 3.01 -17.99 -18.88
CA ILE A 72 4.06 -18.48 -17.96
C ILE A 72 3.64 -18.23 -16.51
N GLY A 73 3.09 -17.06 -16.19
CA GLY A 73 2.59 -16.74 -14.85
C GLY A 73 1.44 -17.65 -14.40
N LEU A 74 0.59 -18.05 -15.36
CA LEU A 74 -0.43 -19.07 -15.20
C LEU A 74 0.15 -20.45 -14.87
N GLY A 75 1.09 -20.91 -15.70
CA GLY A 75 1.74 -22.20 -15.52
C GLY A 75 2.50 -22.29 -14.20
N SER A 76 3.24 -21.24 -13.84
CA SER A 76 3.93 -21.17 -12.55
C SER A 76 2.95 -21.10 -11.37
N GLY A 77 1.80 -20.45 -11.52
CA GLY A 77 0.69 -20.49 -10.58
C GLY A 77 0.16 -21.90 -10.34
N ILE A 78 -0.13 -22.64 -11.40
CA ILE A 78 -0.62 -24.04 -11.31
C ILE A 78 0.43 -24.94 -10.62
N VAL A 79 1.72 -24.74 -10.92
CA VAL A 79 2.80 -25.48 -10.27
C VAL A 79 2.87 -25.17 -8.77
N ILE A 80 2.76 -23.90 -8.35
CA ILE A 80 2.71 -23.56 -6.92
C ILE A 80 1.49 -24.22 -6.24
N TRP A 81 0.34 -24.20 -6.91
CA TRP A 81 -0.88 -24.82 -6.40
C TRP A 81 -0.69 -26.33 -6.18
N LEU A 82 -0.13 -27.03 -7.17
CA LEU A 82 0.18 -28.46 -7.08
C LEU A 82 1.21 -28.76 -5.98
N LEU A 83 2.29 -27.98 -5.89
CA LEU A 83 3.32 -28.17 -4.86
C LEU A 83 2.76 -27.98 -3.45
N GLN A 84 1.86 -27.01 -3.27
CA GLN A 84 1.19 -26.79 -1.99
C GLN A 84 0.20 -27.92 -1.67
N ALA A 85 -0.55 -28.40 -2.66
CA ALA A 85 -1.44 -29.56 -2.49
C ALA A 85 -0.68 -30.83 -2.08
N VAL A 86 0.49 -31.10 -2.68
CA VAL A 86 1.36 -32.24 -2.32
C VAL A 86 1.92 -32.09 -0.89
N SER A 87 2.16 -30.86 -0.44
CA SER A 87 2.58 -30.60 0.95
C SER A 87 1.46 -30.72 1.99
N GLY A 88 0.27 -31.18 1.60
CA GLY A 88 -0.89 -31.35 2.50
C GLY A 88 -1.60 -30.04 2.83
N VAL A 89 -1.26 -28.94 2.14
CA VAL A 89 -1.90 -27.63 2.33
C VAL A 89 -3.07 -27.54 1.35
N VAL A 90 -4.29 -27.43 1.88
CA VAL A 90 -5.50 -27.25 1.06
C VAL A 90 -5.56 -25.79 0.60
N VAL A 91 -5.22 -25.55 -0.66
CA VAL A 91 -5.24 -24.21 -1.25
C VAL A 91 -6.51 -24.02 -2.09
N PRO A 92 -7.34 -23.00 -1.80
CA PRO A 92 -8.53 -22.72 -2.60
C PRO A 92 -8.20 -22.44 -4.07
N ALA A 93 -9.10 -22.82 -4.99
CA ALA A 93 -8.95 -22.57 -6.43
C ALA A 93 -8.83 -21.08 -6.78
N VAL A 94 -9.27 -20.17 -5.89
CA VAL A 94 -9.07 -18.71 -5.99
C VAL A 94 -7.58 -18.34 -6.12
N PHE A 95 -6.67 -19.19 -5.66
CA PHE A 95 -5.24 -19.02 -5.88
C PHE A 95 -4.84 -19.02 -7.37
N ILE A 96 -5.53 -19.78 -8.22
CA ILE A 96 -5.27 -19.77 -9.67
C ILE A 96 -5.62 -18.40 -10.25
N VAL A 97 -6.69 -17.76 -9.74
CA VAL A 97 -7.11 -16.41 -10.13
C VAL A 97 -6.09 -15.35 -9.69
N SER A 98 -5.52 -15.47 -8.50
CA SER A 98 -4.47 -14.55 -8.05
C SER A 98 -3.16 -14.73 -8.82
N ALA A 99 -2.78 -15.97 -9.13
CA ALA A 99 -1.60 -16.25 -9.95
C ALA A 99 -1.77 -15.76 -11.41
N LEU A 100 -2.98 -15.90 -11.96
CA LEU A 100 -3.40 -15.27 -13.22
C LEU A 100 -3.20 -13.76 -13.19
N PHE A 101 -3.76 -13.10 -12.17
CA PHE A 101 -3.69 -11.67 -12.00
C PHE A 101 -2.24 -11.17 -11.86
N SER A 102 -1.43 -11.84 -11.05
CA SER A 102 0.00 -11.61 -10.93
C SER A 102 0.74 -11.79 -12.26
N GLY A 103 0.42 -12.83 -13.03
CA GLY A 103 1.00 -13.07 -14.35
C GLY A 103 0.66 -11.96 -15.35
N VAL A 104 -0.57 -11.46 -15.34
CA VAL A 104 -1.00 -10.31 -16.16
C VAL A 104 -0.28 -9.04 -15.74
N LEU A 105 -0.20 -8.74 -14.44
CA LEU A 105 0.52 -7.58 -13.92
C LEU A 105 2.00 -7.58 -14.34
N THR A 106 2.67 -8.72 -14.19
CA THR A 106 4.06 -8.90 -14.61
C THR A 106 4.21 -8.79 -16.15
N GLY A 107 3.22 -9.25 -16.91
CA GLY A 107 3.13 -9.04 -18.36
C GLY A 107 3.01 -7.57 -18.76
N VAL A 108 2.18 -6.79 -18.07
CA VAL A 108 2.03 -5.35 -18.30
C VAL A 108 3.29 -4.60 -17.91
N TYR A 109 3.88 -4.91 -16.76
CA TYR A 109 5.14 -4.33 -16.29
C TYR A 109 6.29 -4.53 -17.29
N SER A 110 6.45 -5.77 -17.76
CA SER A 110 7.49 -6.11 -18.74
C SER A 110 7.20 -5.54 -20.13
N ARG A 111 5.95 -5.24 -20.47
CA ARG A 111 5.61 -4.46 -21.68
C ARG A 111 6.06 -3.01 -21.53
N TRP A 112 5.78 -2.37 -20.40
CA TRP A 112 6.15 -0.98 -20.14
C TRP A 112 7.67 -0.77 -20.12
N CYS A 113 8.41 -1.72 -19.55
CA CYS A 113 9.89 -1.69 -19.57
C CYS A 113 10.48 -1.76 -20.99
N LEU A 114 9.75 -2.37 -21.93
CA LEU A 114 10.19 -2.62 -23.32
C LEU A 114 9.50 -1.72 -24.35
N GLU A 115 8.72 -0.73 -23.89
CA GLU A 115 7.99 0.15 -24.77
C GLU A 115 8.95 1.03 -25.58
N GLY A 116 8.89 0.92 -26.92
CA GLY A 116 9.72 1.69 -27.84
C GLY A 116 11.12 1.09 -28.12
N THR A 117 11.47 -0.08 -27.57
CA THR A 117 12.77 -0.72 -27.87
C THR A 117 12.66 -1.78 -28.96
N ASN A 118 13.46 -1.64 -30.02
CA ASN A 118 13.58 -2.65 -31.07
C ASN A 118 14.59 -3.75 -30.62
N PRO A 119 14.14 -4.99 -30.39
CA PRO A 119 14.99 -6.08 -29.85
C PRO A 119 16.12 -6.50 -30.78
N ARG A 120 15.98 -6.23 -32.08
CA ARG A 120 16.96 -6.61 -33.11
C ARG A 120 18.01 -5.54 -33.37
N ALA A 121 17.79 -4.31 -32.89
CA ALA A 121 18.69 -3.17 -33.08
C ALA A 121 18.98 -2.48 -31.73
N VAL A 122 19.73 -3.19 -30.87
CA VAL A 122 20.03 -2.73 -29.51
C VAL A 122 21.16 -1.70 -29.55
N ARG A 123 20.79 -0.41 -29.53
CA ARG A 123 21.67 0.74 -29.21
C ARG A 123 21.88 0.85 -27.69
N ARG A 124 23.01 1.45 -27.28
CA ARG A 124 23.33 1.70 -25.86
C ARG A 124 22.24 2.52 -25.16
N ASP A 125 21.77 3.57 -25.82
CA ASP A 125 20.71 4.48 -25.35
C ASP A 125 19.43 3.73 -24.94
N ASN A 126 19.06 2.69 -25.70
CA ASN A 126 17.88 1.86 -25.42
C ASN A 126 18.07 0.93 -24.21
N ILE A 127 19.29 0.48 -23.95
CA ILE A 127 19.61 -0.39 -22.80
C ILE A 127 19.52 0.43 -21.51
N GLU A 128 20.09 1.63 -21.50
CA GLU A 128 20.06 2.52 -20.33
C GLU A 128 18.62 2.89 -19.96
N LEU A 129 17.78 3.18 -20.94
CA LEU A 129 16.36 3.44 -20.73
C LEU A 129 15.61 2.21 -20.17
N MET A 130 15.88 1.01 -20.69
CA MET A 130 15.28 -0.23 -20.18
C MET A 130 15.67 -0.51 -18.73
N ILE A 131 16.96 -0.39 -18.40
CA ILE A 131 17.46 -0.59 -17.03
C ILE A 131 16.86 0.45 -16.10
N THR A 132 16.82 1.72 -16.51
CA THR A 132 16.24 2.80 -15.70
C THR A 132 14.75 2.57 -15.43
N ARG A 133 13.98 2.16 -16.44
CA ARG A 133 12.55 1.80 -16.27
C ARG A 133 12.36 0.59 -15.37
N ALA A 134 13.18 -0.44 -15.53
CA ALA A 134 13.12 -1.65 -14.71
C ALA A 134 13.51 -1.38 -13.24
N LEU A 135 14.52 -0.56 -12.98
CA LEU A 135 14.91 -0.17 -11.62
C LEU A 135 13.87 0.76 -10.98
N LYS A 136 13.37 1.75 -11.72
CA LYS A 136 12.29 2.63 -11.25
C LYS A 136 11.02 1.85 -10.94
N GLY A 137 10.66 0.92 -11.83
CA GLY A 137 9.52 0.05 -11.67
C GLY A 137 9.63 -0.86 -10.44
N LEU A 138 10.80 -1.49 -10.24
CA LEU A 138 11.09 -2.28 -9.05
C LEU A 138 11.01 -1.43 -7.77
N LEU A 139 11.65 -0.25 -7.76
CA LEU A 139 11.64 0.64 -6.60
C LEU A 139 10.22 1.11 -6.24
N LEU A 140 9.44 1.58 -7.23
CA LEU A 140 8.07 2.02 -7.02
C LEU A 140 7.19 0.88 -6.49
N SER A 141 7.36 -0.33 -7.01
CA SER A 141 6.63 -1.49 -6.52
C SER A 141 6.99 -1.86 -5.09
N ALA A 142 8.28 -1.82 -4.72
CA ALA A 142 8.75 -2.11 -3.37
C ALA A 142 8.19 -1.08 -2.38
N ILE A 143 8.23 0.21 -2.72
CA ILE A 143 7.62 1.28 -1.91
C ILE A 143 6.11 1.05 -1.80
N THR A 144 5.43 0.72 -2.90
CA THR A 144 3.97 0.47 -2.90
C THR A 144 3.61 -0.68 -1.96
N VAL A 145 4.33 -1.81 -2.04
CA VAL A 145 4.12 -2.95 -1.14
C VAL A 145 4.42 -2.56 0.30
N MET A 146 5.52 -1.85 0.56
CA MET A 146 5.90 -1.40 1.91
C MET A 146 4.84 -0.50 2.54
N VAL A 147 4.25 0.41 1.76
CA VAL A 147 3.19 1.33 2.22
C VAL A 147 1.86 0.61 2.38
N LEU A 148 1.47 -0.25 1.44
CA LEU A 148 0.17 -0.94 1.47
C LEU A 148 0.12 -2.10 2.45
N PHE A 149 1.25 -2.76 2.71
CA PHE A 149 1.32 -3.93 3.59
C PHE A 149 0.68 -3.72 4.97
N PRO A 150 0.98 -2.65 5.75
CA PRO A 150 0.32 -2.45 7.04
C PRO A 150 -1.19 -2.28 6.93
N PHE A 151 -1.70 -1.62 5.88
CA PHE A 151 -3.15 -1.47 5.67
C PHE A 151 -3.80 -2.80 5.32
N LEU A 152 -3.17 -3.58 4.44
CA LEU A 152 -3.64 -4.92 4.08
C LEU A 152 -3.65 -5.83 5.31
N TYR A 153 -2.63 -5.75 6.15
CA TYR A 153 -2.57 -6.47 7.42
C TYR A 153 -3.69 -6.05 8.39
N MET A 154 -3.95 -4.74 8.51
CA MET A 154 -5.07 -4.22 9.32
C MET A 154 -6.42 -4.73 8.84
N VAL A 155 -6.67 -4.74 7.53
CA VAL A 155 -7.91 -5.27 6.95
C VAL A 155 -8.03 -6.78 7.16
N SER A 156 -6.95 -7.55 6.98
CA SER A 156 -6.98 -8.98 7.29
C SER A 156 -7.30 -9.25 8.76
N MET A 157 -6.75 -8.47 9.68
CA MET A 157 -7.04 -8.61 11.11
C MET A 157 -8.46 -8.21 11.47
N SER A 158 -9.04 -7.18 10.84
CA SER A 158 -10.39 -6.72 11.18
C SER A 158 -11.50 -7.70 10.77
N LEU A 159 -11.21 -8.62 9.83
CA LEU A 159 -12.12 -9.67 9.37
C LEU A 159 -11.99 -10.98 10.14
N ARG A 160 -11.02 -11.09 11.06
CA ARG A 160 -10.76 -12.30 11.85
C ARG A 160 -11.36 -12.20 13.24
N SER A 161 -11.65 -13.35 13.84
CA SER A 161 -12.11 -13.39 15.22
C SER A 161 -10.95 -13.09 16.19
N ARG A 162 -11.27 -12.50 17.35
CA ARG A 162 -10.28 -12.22 18.40
C ARG A 162 -9.53 -13.49 18.85
N ALA A 163 -10.22 -14.63 18.90
CA ALA A 163 -9.63 -15.91 19.26
C ALA A 163 -8.60 -16.38 18.20
N GLU A 164 -8.93 -16.27 16.91
CA GLU A 164 -8.02 -16.62 15.81
C GLU A 164 -6.78 -15.70 15.78
N PHE A 165 -6.96 -14.42 16.05
CA PHE A 165 -5.86 -13.47 16.12
C PHE A 165 -4.89 -13.81 17.27
N LEU A 166 -5.42 -14.07 18.46
CA LEU A 166 -4.60 -14.42 19.63
C LEU A 166 -3.88 -15.76 19.48
N ALA A 167 -4.50 -16.74 18.81
CA ALA A 167 -3.90 -18.04 18.55
C ALA A 167 -2.78 -17.99 17.49
N SER A 168 -2.87 -17.08 16.52
CA SER A 168 -1.86 -16.95 15.46
C SER A 168 -1.76 -15.50 14.96
N PRO A 169 -0.97 -14.66 15.65
CA PRO A 169 -0.83 -13.24 15.31
C PRO A 169 -0.14 -13.00 13.97
N THR A 170 0.77 -13.89 13.57
CA THR A 170 1.54 -13.78 12.31
C THR A 170 0.82 -14.30 11.08
N ASN A 171 -0.38 -14.85 11.25
CA ASN A 171 -1.18 -15.36 10.15
C ASN A 171 -1.88 -14.20 9.44
N LEU A 172 -1.77 -14.09 8.10
CA LEU A 172 -2.48 -13.09 7.29
C LEU A 172 -3.76 -13.63 6.64
N SER A 173 -4.07 -14.91 6.85
CA SER A 173 -5.14 -15.58 6.16
C SER A 173 -6.51 -15.06 6.54
N VAL A 174 -7.36 -14.87 5.56
CA VAL A 174 -8.78 -14.59 5.77
C VAL A 174 -9.59 -15.67 5.07
N ASN A 175 -10.52 -16.27 5.81
CA ASN A 175 -11.43 -17.25 5.22
C ASN A 175 -12.63 -16.54 4.60
N PHE A 176 -12.49 -16.10 3.34
CA PHE A 176 -13.54 -15.42 2.58
C PHE A 176 -14.76 -16.30 2.28
N PHE A 177 -14.67 -17.61 2.48
CA PHE A 177 -15.78 -18.55 2.26
C PHE A 177 -16.67 -18.70 3.50
N GLN A 178 -16.32 -18.05 4.61
CA GLN A 178 -17.20 -18.00 5.78
C GLN A 178 -18.47 -17.18 5.49
N PRO A 179 -19.59 -17.48 6.17
CA PRO A 179 -20.78 -16.66 6.08
C PRO A 179 -20.46 -15.18 6.38
N PRO A 180 -21.00 -14.21 5.60
CA PRO A 180 -20.73 -12.79 5.81
C PRO A 180 -20.98 -12.30 7.24
N ALA A 181 -21.94 -12.92 7.94
CA ALA A 181 -22.24 -12.62 9.34
C ALA A 181 -21.09 -12.93 10.31
N GLN A 182 -20.28 -13.96 10.02
CA GLN A 182 -19.10 -14.30 10.83
C GLN A 182 -17.92 -13.41 10.47
N LEU A 183 -17.70 -13.17 9.17
CA LEU A 183 -16.61 -12.36 8.64
C LEU A 183 -16.72 -10.87 9.03
N LEU A 184 -17.95 -10.35 9.12
CA LEU A 184 -18.23 -8.96 9.52
C LEU A 184 -18.64 -8.82 10.99
N ARG A 185 -18.52 -9.88 11.80
CA ARG A 185 -18.94 -9.88 13.20
C ARG A 185 -18.30 -8.74 14.00
N GLY A 186 -17.00 -8.49 13.82
CA GLY A 186 -16.29 -7.41 14.52
C GLY A 186 -16.88 -6.03 14.23
N TYR A 187 -17.25 -5.77 12.97
CA TYR A 187 -17.90 -4.51 12.58
C TYR A 187 -19.28 -4.35 13.20
N VAL A 188 -20.10 -5.41 13.16
CA VAL A 188 -21.43 -5.41 13.78
C VAL A 188 -21.32 -5.19 15.29
N GLU A 189 -20.38 -5.85 15.95
CA GLU A 189 -20.14 -5.73 17.39
C GLU A 189 -19.75 -4.30 17.80
N VAL A 190 -18.82 -3.68 17.07
CA VAL A 190 -18.38 -2.29 17.31
C VAL A 190 -19.54 -1.30 17.14
N LEU A 191 -20.34 -1.46 16.09
CA LEU A 191 -21.45 -0.55 15.80
C LEU A 191 -22.63 -0.71 16.77
N THR A 192 -22.93 -1.94 17.20
CA THR A 192 -24.11 -2.24 18.03
C THR A 192 -23.83 -2.20 19.54
N ARG A 193 -22.64 -2.63 19.99
CA ARG A 193 -22.33 -2.73 21.43
C ARG A 193 -21.58 -1.53 21.99
N PHE A 194 -20.76 -0.87 21.18
CA PHE A 194 -19.84 0.18 21.67
C PHE A 194 -20.28 1.60 21.29
N ASN A 195 -21.51 1.79 20.79
CA ASN A 195 -22.05 3.08 20.34
C ASN A 195 -21.09 3.83 19.39
N PHE A 196 -20.29 3.09 18.61
CA PHE A 196 -19.18 3.66 17.85
C PHE A 196 -19.62 4.67 16.80
N ALA A 197 -20.86 4.54 16.30
CA ALA A 197 -21.49 5.52 15.42
C ALA A 197 -21.50 6.94 16.02
N ILE A 198 -21.72 7.08 17.33
CA ILE A 198 -21.71 8.38 18.02
C ILE A 198 -20.29 8.99 17.98
N TYR A 199 -19.25 8.18 18.14
CA TYR A 199 -17.87 8.65 18.06
C TYR A 199 -17.48 9.09 16.65
N ILE A 200 -17.94 8.37 15.62
CA ILE A 200 -17.75 8.76 14.21
C ILE A 200 -18.43 10.11 13.95
N VAL A 201 -19.68 10.28 14.37
CA VAL A 201 -20.42 11.53 14.17
C VAL A 201 -19.76 12.70 14.91
N ASN A 202 -19.36 12.50 16.17
CA ASN A 202 -18.71 13.55 16.96
C ASN A 202 -17.37 13.98 16.34
N SER A 203 -16.52 13.02 15.97
CA SER A 203 -15.21 13.32 15.37
C SER A 203 -15.35 13.97 13.99
N THR A 204 -16.29 13.50 13.16
CA THR A 204 -16.59 14.07 11.85
C THR A 204 -17.08 15.51 11.97
N LEU A 205 -18.03 15.77 12.88
CA LEU A 205 -18.58 17.10 13.11
C LEU A 205 -17.51 18.08 13.59
N VAL A 206 -16.69 17.66 14.56
CA VAL A 206 -15.56 18.48 15.05
C VAL A 206 -14.60 18.77 13.90
N ALA A 207 -14.16 17.75 13.15
CA ALA A 207 -13.20 17.92 12.07
C ALA A 207 -13.71 18.88 10.99
N LEU A 208 -14.97 18.73 10.57
CA LEU A 208 -15.58 19.62 9.57
C LEU A 208 -15.66 21.06 10.06
N LEU A 209 -16.15 21.29 11.29
CA LEU A 209 -16.25 22.64 11.85
C LEU A 209 -14.86 23.27 12.03
N THR A 210 -13.88 22.52 12.52
CA THR A 210 -12.49 22.99 12.63
C THR A 210 -11.94 23.37 11.27
N VAL A 211 -12.14 22.57 10.21
CA VAL A 211 -11.68 22.89 8.86
C VAL A 211 -12.33 24.18 8.35
N VAL A 212 -13.64 24.34 8.52
CA VAL A 212 -14.35 25.55 8.08
C VAL A 212 -13.81 26.79 8.78
N ILE A 213 -13.67 26.74 10.11
CA ILE A 213 -13.20 27.87 10.91
C ILE A 213 -11.75 28.20 10.57
N THR A 214 -10.85 27.21 10.60
CA THR A 214 -9.42 27.42 10.35
C THR A 214 -9.16 27.87 8.91
N LEU A 215 -9.85 27.30 7.92
CA LEU A 215 -9.66 27.70 6.53
C LEU A 215 -10.17 29.13 6.30
N THR A 216 -11.32 29.50 6.88
CA THR A 216 -11.85 30.86 6.76
C THR A 216 -10.91 31.88 7.39
N THR A 217 -10.44 31.64 8.62
CA THR A 217 -9.51 32.56 9.29
C THR A 217 -8.14 32.59 8.62
N ALA A 218 -7.62 31.44 8.18
CA ALA A 218 -6.34 31.35 7.48
C ALA A 218 -6.37 32.05 6.12
N ILE A 219 -7.45 31.92 5.34
CA ILE A 219 -7.59 32.62 4.06
C ILE A 219 -7.62 34.14 4.27
N LEU A 220 -8.42 34.62 5.22
CA LEU A 220 -8.51 36.04 5.54
C LEU A 220 -7.16 36.59 6.05
N GLY A 221 -6.51 35.87 6.95
CA GLY A 221 -5.20 36.24 7.49
C GLY A 221 -4.10 36.24 6.42
N ALA A 222 -4.03 35.19 5.61
CA ALA A 222 -3.06 35.08 4.53
C ALA A 222 -3.28 36.17 3.47
N TYR A 223 -4.54 36.47 3.12
CA TYR A 223 -4.85 37.55 2.18
C TYR A 223 -4.42 38.91 2.73
N ALA A 224 -4.75 39.22 3.98
CA ALA A 224 -4.35 40.46 4.62
C ALA A 224 -2.81 40.61 4.63
N VAL A 225 -2.09 39.57 5.07
CA VAL A 225 -0.63 39.59 5.17
C VAL A 225 0.06 39.61 3.82
N THR A 226 -0.52 39.07 2.76
CA THR A 226 0.15 38.99 1.45
C THR A 226 -0.23 40.14 0.52
N ARG A 227 -1.49 40.59 0.54
CA ARG A 227 -2.02 41.57 -0.42
C ARG A 227 -2.19 42.97 0.16
N LEU A 228 -2.54 43.12 1.43
CA LEU A 228 -2.74 44.44 2.02
C LEU A 228 -1.41 45.08 2.44
N GLN A 229 -1.35 46.40 2.38
CA GLN A 229 -0.24 47.21 2.88
C GLN A 229 -0.67 47.89 4.18
N PHE A 230 -0.31 47.31 5.33
CA PHE A 230 -0.64 47.84 6.64
C PHE A 230 0.61 47.89 7.55
N PRO A 231 0.68 48.85 8.49
CA PRO A 231 1.80 48.93 9.42
C PRO A 231 1.83 47.69 10.33
N GLY A 232 2.99 47.03 10.44
CA GLY A 232 3.16 45.82 11.26
C GLY A 232 3.11 44.48 10.51
N ARG A 233 2.84 44.47 9.19
CA ARG A 233 2.79 43.25 8.35
C ARG A 233 4.00 42.32 8.50
N LYS A 234 5.22 42.88 8.51
CA LYS A 234 6.46 42.11 8.66
C LYS A 234 6.60 41.47 10.05
N LEU A 235 6.14 42.17 11.09
CA LEU A 235 6.16 41.64 12.46
C LEU A 235 5.18 40.49 12.59
N LEU A 236 3.94 40.68 12.12
CA LEU A 236 2.90 39.66 12.17
C LEU A 236 3.31 38.38 11.43
N SER A 237 3.90 38.49 10.24
CA SER A 237 4.44 37.34 9.50
C SER A 237 5.54 36.60 10.26
N LYS A 238 6.46 37.32 10.94
CA LYS A 238 7.51 36.70 11.76
C LYS A 238 6.93 36.02 12.99
N THR A 239 5.96 36.64 13.65
CA THR A 239 5.30 36.08 14.84
C THR A 239 4.56 34.79 14.51
N ILE A 240 3.84 34.75 13.38
CA ILE A 240 3.18 33.51 12.91
C ILE A 240 4.22 32.39 12.76
N LEU A 241 5.35 32.66 12.10
CA LEU A 241 6.42 31.67 11.95
C LEU A 241 7.00 31.22 13.29
N LEU A 242 7.23 32.15 14.23
CA LEU A 242 7.73 31.84 15.58
C LEU A 242 6.75 30.94 16.35
N ILE A 243 5.44 31.17 16.24
CA ILE A 243 4.42 30.33 16.86
C ILE A 243 4.46 28.91 16.27
N TYR A 244 4.58 28.77 14.94
CA TYR A 244 4.67 27.45 14.28
C TYR A 244 5.93 26.64 14.63
N MET A 245 7.01 27.31 15.04
CA MET A 245 8.23 26.64 15.50
C MET A 245 8.10 26.14 16.95
N PHE A 246 7.10 26.60 17.70
CA PHE A 246 6.91 26.22 19.08
C PHE A 246 6.27 24.82 19.16
N PRO A 247 6.82 23.90 19.97
CA PRO A 247 6.29 22.54 20.07
C PRO A 247 4.91 22.54 20.73
N ALA A 248 3.89 22.10 19.99
CA ALA A 248 2.49 22.10 20.43
C ALA A 248 2.25 21.36 21.76
N ILE A 249 3.07 20.34 22.08
CA ILE A 249 2.98 19.57 23.33
C ILE A 249 3.19 20.43 24.58
N VAL A 250 3.98 21.51 24.51
CA VAL A 250 4.25 22.41 25.63
C VAL A 250 3.00 23.20 26.02
N LEU A 251 2.05 23.38 25.09
CA LEU A 251 0.82 24.11 25.31
C LEU A 251 -0.27 23.27 25.99
N VAL A 252 -0.10 21.95 26.10
CA VAL A 252 -1.15 21.05 26.61
C VAL A 252 -1.52 21.32 28.07
N ILE A 253 -0.53 21.44 28.97
CA ILE A 253 -0.75 21.74 30.39
C ILE A 253 -1.43 23.11 30.59
N PRO A 254 -0.92 24.22 30.01
CA PRO A 254 -1.56 25.52 30.20
C PRO A 254 -2.96 25.57 29.59
N LEU A 255 -3.18 24.98 28.40
CA LEU A 255 -4.52 24.90 27.82
C LEU A 255 -5.48 24.08 28.71
N TYR A 256 -5.03 22.95 29.26
CA TYR A 256 -5.87 22.18 30.18
C TYR A 256 -6.28 23.00 31.41
N SER A 257 -5.36 23.77 31.99
CA SER A 257 -5.66 24.66 33.13
C SER A 257 -6.71 25.72 32.76
N VAL A 258 -6.51 26.42 31.64
CA VAL A 258 -7.44 27.47 31.17
C VAL A 258 -8.83 26.90 30.89
N PHE A 259 -8.92 25.77 30.17
CA PHE A 259 -10.21 25.17 29.82
C PHE A 259 -10.93 24.57 31.04
N THR A 260 -10.18 24.18 32.08
CA THR A 260 -10.76 23.76 33.36
C THR A 260 -11.36 24.96 34.09
N GLN A 261 -10.65 26.09 34.14
CA GLN A 261 -11.15 27.33 34.76
C GLN A 261 -12.39 27.88 34.02
N LEU A 262 -12.43 27.76 32.70
CA LEU A 262 -13.56 28.18 31.87
C LEU A 262 -14.74 27.20 31.89
N GLY A 263 -14.64 26.06 32.58
CA GLY A 263 -15.68 25.03 32.60
C GLY A 263 -15.91 24.33 31.24
N LEU A 264 -15.01 24.52 30.27
CA LEU A 264 -15.09 23.95 28.92
C LEU A 264 -14.50 22.54 28.82
N ARG A 265 -14.00 21.99 29.94
CA ARG A 265 -13.45 20.64 30.01
C ARG A 265 -14.52 19.60 29.63
N ASN A 266 -14.13 18.61 28.83
CA ASN A 266 -15.00 17.52 28.39
C ASN A 266 -16.24 17.98 27.58
N THR A 267 -16.12 19.12 26.88
CA THR A 267 -17.17 19.63 25.99
C THR A 267 -16.73 19.63 24.53
N ARG A 268 -17.69 19.47 23.60
CA ARG A 268 -17.41 19.52 22.15
C ARG A 268 -16.96 20.92 21.72
N HIS A 269 -17.50 21.96 22.34
CA HIS A 269 -17.11 23.35 22.08
C HIS A 269 -15.68 23.63 22.52
N GLY A 270 -15.29 23.15 23.70
CA GLY A 270 -13.91 23.28 24.17
C GLY A 270 -12.93 22.62 23.20
N LEU A 271 -13.23 21.40 22.77
CA LEU A 271 -12.43 20.67 21.80
C LEU A 271 -12.30 21.41 20.45
N LEU A 272 -13.40 21.98 19.94
CA LEU A 272 -13.43 22.75 18.69
C LEU A 272 -12.55 24.01 18.76
N ILE A 273 -12.60 24.74 19.88
CA ILE A 273 -11.77 25.94 20.09
C ILE A 273 -10.29 25.57 20.10
N VAL A 274 -9.91 24.51 20.83
CA VAL A 274 -8.50 24.06 20.88
C VAL A 274 -8.00 23.69 19.49
N TYR A 275 -8.75 22.87 18.75
CA TYR A 275 -8.33 22.45 17.41
C TYR A 275 -8.30 23.58 16.39
N ALA A 276 -9.12 24.62 16.54
CA ALA A 276 -9.08 25.78 15.65
C ALA A 276 -7.94 26.77 15.97
N ALA A 277 -7.41 26.73 17.20
CA ALA A 277 -6.35 27.62 17.68
C ALA A 277 -4.94 27.01 17.57
N MET A 278 -4.84 25.68 17.49
CA MET A 278 -3.57 24.93 17.36
C MET A 278 -3.08 24.80 15.92
#